data_AF-A0A8T2ZRE9-F1
#
_entry.id   AF-A0A8T2ZRE9-F1
#
_cell.length_a   1.000
_cell.length_b   1.000
_cell.length_c   1.000
_cell.angle_alpha   90.00
_cell.angle_beta   90.00
_cell.angle_gamma   90.00
#
_symmetry.space_group_name_H-M   'P 1'
#
loop_
_entity.id
_entity.type
_entity.pdbx_description
1 polymer ?
#
loop_
_entity_poly.entity_id
_entity_poly.type
_entity_poly.pdbx_seq_one_letter_code
_entity_poly.pdbx_strand_id
1 'polypeptide(L)'
;MSAGSTKGYRMVRATRGVCEGAWYFEIKVVSLGETGHTRLGWSTENGDLQAPVGYDGNSFGYRDIDGSKVHKALREKYGEEGYKEGDVAGFYINLPEGQLYTPKPAHLVWYKGQRYVCAPDAKEDPPKIVPGSEISFFKNGVCQGVAFKDLFGGRYYPAASMYTLPSQPNCVVKFNFGPDFEFFPEDFGGRPVPKPMIDVPYHGFDNRSENGVTEEKKH
;
A
#
# COMPACT_ATOMS: atom_id res chain seq x y z
N MET A 1 1.05 14.93 2.43
CA MET A 1 -0.18 14.86 1.60
C MET A 1 -1.33 14.43 2.50
N SER A 2 -2.54 14.99 2.37
CA SER A 2 -3.69 14.61 3.21
C SER A 2 -4.81 14.00 2.37
N ALA A 3 -5.58 13.11 2.97
CA ALA A 3 -6.77 12.51 2.37
C ALA A 3 -7.94 12.58 3.36
N GLY A 4 -9.16 12.77 2.85
CA GLY A 4 -10.38 12.87 3.66
C GLY A 4 -11.53 12.03 3.09
N SER A 5 -12.45 11.59 3.96
CA SER A 5 -13.72 10.95 3.56
C SER A 5 -14.91 11.61 4.25
N THR A 6 -16.04 11.72 3.54
CA THR A 6 -17.31 12.30 4.01
C THR A 6 -18.43 11.27 4.15
N LYS A 7 -18.30 10.07 3.57
CA LYS A 7 -19.32 9.02 3.64
C LYS A 7 -18.76 7.66 3.28
N GLY A 8 -19.04 6.68 4.13
CA GLY A 8 -18.69 5.29 3.85
C GLY A 8 -17.18 5.06 3.75
N TYR A 9 -16.76 3.81 3.57
CA TYR A 9 -15.35 3.52 3.34
C TYR A 9 -14.96 3.86 1.90
N ARG A 10 -13.84 4.56 1.75
CA ARG A 10 -13.13 4.74 0.49
C ARG A 10 -11.64 4.64 0.74
N MET A 11 -10.92 3.98 -0.17
CA MET A 11 -9.47 3.89 -0.12
C MET A 11 -8.83 4.93 -1.04
N VAL A 12 -7.76 5.54 -0.56
CA VAL A 12 -6.75 6.22 -1.36
C VAL A 12 -5.47 5.40 -1.37
N ARG A 13 -4.76 5.43 -2.50
CA ARG A 13 -3.49 4.75 -2.68
C ARG A 13 -2.47 5.75 -3.20
N ALA A 14 -1.23 5.69 -2.70
CA ALA A 14 -0.14 6.51 -3.22
C ALA A 14 0.18 6.13 -4.68
N THR A 15 0.81 7.06 -5.40
CA THR A 15 1.15 6.87 -6.81
C THR A 15 2.42 6.05 -7.02
N ARG A 16 3.29 5.96 -5.99
CA ARG A 16 4.55 5.21 -6.04
C ARG A 16 4.43 3.97 -5.15
N GLY A 17 4.89 2.84 -5.67
CA GLY A 17 4.85 1.55 -4.98
C GLY A 17 6.14 0.77 -5.21
N VAL A 18 6.37 -0.22 -4.34
CA VAL A 18 7.62 -0.96 -4.23
C VAL A 18 7.42 -2.44 -4.57
N CYS A 19 8.41 -3.04 -5.23
CA CYS A 19 8.39 -4.46 -5.58
C CYS A 19 9.46 -5.28 -4.85
N GLU A 20 10.45 -4.63 -4.23
CA GLU A 20 11.56 -5.30 -3.55
C GLU A 20 12.17 -4.42 -2.46
N GLY A 21 12.93 -5.03 -1.56
CA GLY A 21 13.66 -4.36 -0.49
C GLY A 21 12.78 -3.95 0.70
N ALA A 22 13.39 -3.27 1.66
CA ALA A 22 12.73 -2.77 2.87
C ALA A 22 12.35 -1.28 2.72
N TRP A 23 11.09 -0.96 3.01
CA TRP A 23 10.53 0.39 2.83
C TRP A 23 9.63 0.80 3.98
N TYR A 24 9.55 2.11 4.21
CA TYR A 24 8.81 2.69 5.32
C TYR A 24 8.11 4.02 4.98
N PHE A 25 6.93 4.20 5.54
CA PHE A 25 6.22 5.49 5.58
C PHE A 25 5.38 5.60 6.86
N GLU A 26 4.88 6.80 7.14
CA GLU A 26 3.97 7.06 8.25
C GLU A 26 2.64 7.65 7.76
N ILE A 27 1.60 7.44 8.56
CA ILE A 27 0.32 8.13 8.43
C ILE A 27 -0.06 8.70 9.80
N LYS A 28 -0.23 10.03 9.84
CA LYS A 28 -0.81 10.72 10.98
C LYS A 28 -2.33 10.71 10.90
N VAL A 29 -2.99 10.30 11.97
CA VAL A 29 -4.45 10.41 12.09
C VAL A 29 -4.78 11.83 12.55
N VAL A 30 -5.23 12.66 11.61
CA VAL A 30 -5.41 14.11 11.85
C VAL A 30 -6.77 14.39 12.49
N SER A 31 -7.82 13.77 11.98
CA SER A 31 -9.16 13.90 12.55
C SER A 31 -9.98 12.64 12.27
N LEU A 32 -10.55 12.03 13.31
CA LEU A 32 -11.58 11.00 13.16
C LEU A 32 -12.97 11.61 13.39
N GLY A 33 -13.09 12.54 14.34
CA GLY A 33 -14.40 12.98 14.83
C GLY A 33 -15.15 11.84 15.55
N GLU A 34 -16.45 12.01 15.77
CA GLU A 34 -17.23 11.09 16.62
C GLU A 34 -17.48 9.71 15.98
N THR A 35 -17.55 9.66 14.64
CA THR A 35 -17.95 8.44 13.90
C THR A 35 -16.90 7.99 12.90
N GLY A 36 -15.76 8.67 12.88
CA GLY A 36 -14.71 8.39 11.93
C GLY A 36 -13.95 7.14 12.27
N HIS A 37 -13.70 6.33 11.25
CA HIS A 37 -12.87 5.14 11.37
C HIS A 37 -11.89 5.05 10.22
N THR A 38 -10.77 4.37 10.47
CA THR A 38 -9.77 4.15 9.43
C THR A 38 -9.23 2.73 9.41
N ARG A 39 -8.84 2.30 8.20
CA ARG A 39 -7.92 1.18 8.01
C ARG A 39 -6.78 1.63 7.13
N LEU A 40 -5.58 1.50 7.65
CA LEU A 40 -4.35 2.03 7.06
C LEU A 40 -3.42 0.87 6.73
N GLY A 41 -2.58 0.97 5.69
CA GLY A 41 -1.63 -0.10 5.39
C GLY A 41 -1.13 -0.10 3.96
N TRP A 42 -1.03 -1.30 3.39
CA TRP A 42 -0.51 -1.53 2.04
C TRP A 42 -1.62 -2.05 1.13
N SER A 43 -1.55 -1.69 -0.15
CA SER A 43 -2.44 -2.18 -1.20
C SER A 43 -1.65 -2.45 -2.48
N THR A 44 -1.98 -3.51 -3.21
CA THR A 44 -1.45 -3.75 -4.54
C THR A 44 -2.21 -2.91 -5.57
N GLU A 45 -1.83 -3.00 -6.85
CA GLU A 45 -2.54 -2.31 -7.93
C GLU A 45 -4.00 -2.74 -8.09
N ASN A 46 -4.32 -3.97 -7.70
CA ASN A 46 -5.63 -4.61 -7.85
C ASN A 46 -6.56 -4.42 -6.63
N GLY A 47 -6.15 -3.62 -5.64
CA GLY A 47 -6.98 -3.32 -4.48
C GLY A 47 -8.24 -2.53 -4.85
N ASP A 48 -9.41 -2.95 -4.33
CA ASP A 48 -10.68 -2.26 -4.55
C ASP A 48 -10.71 -0.91 -3.82
N LEU A 49 -10.65 0.18 -4.60
CA LEU A 49 -10.66 1.55 -4.07
C LEU A 49 -12.00 1.96 -3.43
N GLN A 50 -13.08 1.23 -3.71
CA GLN A 50 -14.39 1.44 -3.10
C GLN A 50 -14.54 0.72 -1.75
N ALA A 51 -13.56 -0.12 -1.39
CA ALA A 51 -13.55 -0.91 -0.18
C ALA A 51 -12.48 -0.43 0.81
N PRO A 52 -12.59 -0.78 2.10
CA PRO A 52 -11.53 -0.48 3.06
C PRO A 52 -10.27 -1.32 2.82
N VAL A 53 -9.11 -0.81 3.24
CA VAL A 53 -7.85 -1.57 3.23
C VAL A 53 -8.02 -2.88 4.03
N GLY A 54 -7.62 -3.99 3.44
CA GLY A 54 -7.78 -5.34 3.99
C GLY A 54 -9.10 -6.03 3.63
N TYR A 55 -9.98 -5.40 2.85
CA TYR A 55 -11.23 -6.03 2.40
C TYR A 55 -11.00 -7.22 1.47
N ASP A 56 -10.10 -7.06 0.51
CA ASP A 56 -9.80 -8.07 -0.50
C ASP A 56 -8.46 -8.79 -0.22
N GLY A 57 -8.08 -9.68 -1.15
CA GLY A 57 -6.77 -10.33 -1.14
C GLY A 57 -5.62 -9.44 -1.65
N ASN A 58 -5.90 -8.19 -2.01
CA ASN A 58 -4.95 -7.26 -2.62
C ASN A 58 -4.50 -6.16 -1.66
N SER A 59 -5.00 -6.14 -0.42
CA SER A 59 -4.68 -5.11 0.55
C SER A 59 -4.53 -5.68 1.96
N PHE A 60 -3.73 -5.00 2.79
CA PHE A 60 -3.27 -5.44 4.09
C PHE A 60 -3.42 -4.28 5.08
N GLY A 61 -4.40 -4.37 5.97
CA GLY A 61 -4.84 -3.25 6.81
C GLY A 61 -4.50 -3.39 8.29
N TYR A 62 -4.32 -2.24 8.93
CA TYR A 62 -4.24 -2.04 10.37
C TYR A 62 -5.44 -1.19 10.80
N ARG A 63 -6.21 -1.68 11.79
CA ARG A 63 -7.48 -1.07 12.19
C ARG A 63 -7.34 -0.21 13.45
N ASP A 64 -7.97 0.96 13.39
CA ASP A 64 -8.01 1.99 14.43
C ASP A 64 -8.65 1.56 15.75
N ILE A 65 -9.70 0.74 15.73
CA ILE A 65 -10.50 0.45 16.93
C ILE A 65 -9.77 -0.44 17.94
N ASP A 66 -9.26 -1.59 17.50
CA ASP A 66 -8.74 -2.66 18.37
C ASP A 66 -7.31 -3.07 18.00
N GLY A 67 -6.69 -2.40 17.03
CA GLY A 67 -5.35 -2.75 16.58
C GLY A 67 -5.31 -4.07 15.81
N SER A 68 -6.46 -4.59 15.36
CA SER A 68 -6.48 -5.80 14.53
C SER A 68 -5.81 -5.57 13.19
N LYS A 69 -5.18 -6.62 12.69
CA LYS A 69 -4.73 -6.69 11.29
C LYS A 69 -5.85 -7.29 10.44
N VAL A 70 -5.99 -6.80 9.22
CA VAL A 70 -7.11 -7.13 8.33
C VAL A 70 -6.63 -7.49 6.95
N HIS A 71 -7.03 -8.65 6.44
CA HIS A 71 -6.74 -9.11 5.08
C HIS A 71 -7.84 -10.08 4.64
N LYS A 72 -8.28 -10.02 3.37
CA LYS A 72 -9.41 -10.84 2.86
C LYS A 72 -10.68 -10.72 3.72
N ALA A 73 -10.95 -9.52 4.23
CA ALA A 73 -12.04 -9.20 5.15
C ALA A 73 -11.99 -9.94 6.50
N LEU A 74 -10.94 -10.70 6.79
CA LEU A 74 -10.72 -11.37 8.06
C LEU A 74 -9.92 -10.45 8.99
N ARG A 75 -10.41 -10.32 10.23
CA ARG A 75 -9.76 -9.56 11.30
C ARG A 75 -9.06 -10.54 12.24
N GLU A 76 -7.80 -10.28 12.53
CA GLU A 76 -7.01 -11.07 13.46
C GLU A 76 -6.41 -10.15 14.54
N LYS A 77 -6.32 -10.66 15.77
CA LYS A 77 -5.65 -9.95 16.86
C LYS A 77 -4.19 -9.71 16.48
N TYR A 78 -3.71 -8.50 16.70
CA TYR A 78 -2.36 -8.10 16.31
C TYR A 78 -1.75 -7.11 17.33
N GLY A 79 -2.14 -5.83 17.27
CA GLY A 79 -1.80 -4.86 18.32
C GLY A 79 -2.56 -5.16 19.61
N GLU A 80 -2.00 -4.70 20.74
CA GLU A 80 -2.73 -4.74 22.02
C GLU A 80 -3.89 -3.76 22.04
N GLU A 81 -3.70 -2.61 21.39
CA GLU A 81 -4.68 -1.55 21.24
C GLU A 81 -4.67 -0.97 19.82
N GLY A 82 -5.78 -0.31 19.49
CA GLY A 82 -5.92 0.48 18.29
C GLY A 82 -5.18 1.82 18.37
N TYR A 83 -5.30 2.62 17.32
CA TYR A 83 -4.74 3.96 17.22
C TYR A 83 -5.87 4.99 17.08
N LYS A 84 -5.63 6.21 17.55
CA LYS A 84 -6.65 7.26 17.65
C LYS A 84 -6.18 8.56 17.01
N GLU A 85 -7.07 9.55 17.00
CA GLU A 85 -6.75 10.91 16.57
C GLU A 85 -5.51 11.44 17.31
N GLY A 86 -4.56 11.99 16.55
CA GLY A 86 -3.26 12.45 17.03
C GLY A 86 -2.13 11.43 16.91
N ASP A 87 -2.43 10.12 16.87
CA ASP A 87 -1.40 9.09 16.72
C ASP A 87 -0.78 9.08 15.31
N VAL A 88 0.45 8.60 15.25
CA VAL A 88 1.19 8.34 14.02
C VAL A 88 1.41 6.83 13.88
N ALA A 89 0.83 6.25 12.84
CA ALA A 89 1.05 4.86 12.48
C ALA A 89 2.20 4.76 11.47
N GLY A 90 3.16 3.88 11.74
CA GLY A 90 4.27 3.57 10.84
C GLY A 90 4.05 2.25 10.10
N PHE A 91 4.49 2.18 8.86
CA PHE A 91 4.20 1.06 7.96
C PHE A 91 5.49 0.57 7.31
N TYR A 92 5.94 -0.61 7.74
CA TYR A 92 7.11 -1.29 7.20
C TYR A 92 6.68 -2.42 6.25
N ILE A 93 7.40 -2.56 5.15
CA ILE A 93 7.34 -3.73 4.28
C ILE A 93 8.76 -4.15 3.91
N ASN A 94 8.99 -5.46 3.86
CA ASN A 94 10.21 -6.04 3.31
C ASN A 94 9.87 -7.08 2.25
N LEU A 95 10.48 -6.95 1.08
CA LEU A 95 10.31 -7.84 -0.06
C LEU A 95 11.70 -8.27 -0.57
N PRO A 96 12.40 -9.20 0.11
CA PRO A 96 13.73 -9.65 -0.32
C PRO A 96 13.67 -10.19 -1.76
N GLU A 97 14.43 -9.58 -2.67
CA GLU A 97 14.46 -9.97 -4.09
C GLU A 97 13.07 -10.06 -4.76
N GLY A 98 12.10 -9.26 -4.28
CA GLY A 98 10.69 -9.38 -4.67
C GLY A 98 10.41 -9.19 -6.17
N GLN A 99 11.30 -8.50 -6.90
CA GLN A 99 11.21 -8.39 -8.37
C GLN A 99 11.22 -9.75 -9.07
N LEU A 100 11.98 -10.73 -8.55
CA LEU A 100 12.08 -12.08 -9.14
C LEU A 100 10.74 -12.85 -9.11
N TYR A 101 9.82 -12.44 -8.25
CA TYR A 101 8.54 -13.10 -8.01
C TYR A 101 7.36 -12.30 -8.57
N THR A 102 7.62 -11.11 -9.12
CA THR A 102 6.56 -10.25 -9.67
C THR A 102 5.98 -10.87 -10.95
N PRO A 103 4.64 -10.86 -11.13
CA PRO A 103 4.02 -11.30 -12.38
C PRO A 103 4.61 -10.55 -13.58
N LYS A 104 4.71 -11.23 -14.73
CA LYS A 104 5.14 -10.56 -15.95
C LYS A 104 4.11 -9.47 -16.30
N PRO A 105 4.56 -8.26 -16.70
CA PRO A 105 3.64 -7.21 -17.10
C PRO A 105 2.79 -7.69 -18.28
N ALA A 106 1.51 -7.26 -18.30
CA ALA A 106 0.60 -7.58 -19.38
C ALA A 106 1.18 -7.13 -20.72
N HIS A 107 1.19 -8.03 -21.70
CA HIS A 107 1.67 -7.72 -23.04
C HIS A 107 0.69 -6.76 -23.72
N LEU A 108 1.15 -5.55 -24.05
CA LEU A 108 0.36 -4.50 -24.69
C LEU A 108 0.67 -4.45 -26.18
N VAL A 109 -0.36 -4.52 -27.01
CA VAL A 109 -0.25 -4.36 -28.47
C VAL A 109 -0.92 -3.07 -28.92
N TRP A 110 -0.30 -2.39 -29.88
CA TRP A 110 -0.91 -1.28 -30.59
C TRP A 110 -1.77 -1.80 -31.74
N TYR A 111 -3.05 -1.46 -31.74
CA TYR A 111 -3.97 -1.81 -32.82
C TYR A 111 -4.91 -0.61 -33.10
N LYS A 112 -5.01 -0.20 -34.37
CA LYS A 112 -5.87 0.92 -34.82
C LYS A 112 -5.72 2.22 -34.00
N GLY A 113 -4.49 2.59 -33.64
CA GLY A 113 -4.21 3.81 -32.88
C GLY A 113 -4.60 3.76 -31.40
N GLN A 114 -5.02 2.59 -30.89
CA GLN A 114 -5.31 2.36 -29.49
C GLN A 114 -4.45 1.21 -28.95
N ARG A 115 -4.22 1.19 -27.63
CA ARG A 115 -3.51 0.10 -26.95
C ARG A 115 -4.52 -0.93 -26.47
N TYR A 116 -4.28 -2.19 -26.83
CA TYR A 116 -5.05 -3.32 -26.38
C TYR A 116 -4.16 -4.20 -25.50
N VAL A 117 -4.72 -4.63 -24.37
CA VAL A 117 -4.11 -5.70 -23.55
C VAL A 117 -4.29 -7.00 -24.30
N CYS A 118 -3.21 -7.71 -24.60
CA CYS A 118 -3.31 -9.07 -25.09
C CYS A 118 -3.99 -9.93 -24.03
N ALA A 119 -4.90 -10.80 -24.46
CA ALA A 119 -5.49 -11.77 -23.54
C ALA A 119 -4.34 -12.54 -22.86
N PRO A 120 -4.37 -12.66 -21.52
CA PRO A 120 -3.33 -13.42 -20.81
C PRO A 120 -3.30 -14.83 -21.38
N ASP A 121 -2.09 -15.35 -21.61
CA ASP A 121 -1.92 -16.74 -22.01
C ASP A 121 -2.56 -17.64 -20.94
N ALA A 122 -3.25 -18.71 -21.34
CA ALA A 122 -3.87 -19.67 -20.42
C ALA A 122 -2.87 -20.43 -19.51
N LYS A 123 -1.58 -20.07 -19.57
CA LYS A 123 -0.45 -20.60 -18.81
C LYS A 123 0.24 -19.53 -17.96
N GLU A 124 -0.49 -18.52 -17.47
CA GLU A 124 0.09 -17.65 -16.44
C GLU A 124 0.45 -18.48 -15.20
N ASP A 125 1.72 -18.36 -14.78
CA ASP A 125 2.19 -18.98 -13.54
C ASP A 125 1.33 -18.47 -12.37
N PRO A 126 0.99 -19.34 -11.39
CA PRO A 126 0.29 -18.89 -10.20
C PRO A 126 1.12 -17.82 -9.46
N PRO A 127 0.46 -16.91 -8.69
CA PRO A 127 1.15 -15.91 -7.88
C PRO A 127 2.23 -16.54 -7.01
N LYS A 128 3.46 -16.03 -7.10
CA LYS A 128 4.62 -16.58 -6.39
C LYS A 128 4.83 -15.82 -5.08
N ILE A 129 5.09 -16.52 -4.00
CA ILE A 129 5.43 -15.93 -2.70
C ILE A 129 6.87 -15.43 -2.73
N VAL A 130 7.12 -14.24 -2.18
CA VAL A 130 8.45 -13.69 -1.94
C VAL A 130 9.00 -14.27 -0.62
N PRO A 131 10.03 -15.12 -0.63
CA PRO A 131 10.56 -15.72 0.59
C PRO A 131 11.09 -14.68 1.58
N GLY A 132 10.76 -14.85 2.86
CA GLY A 132 11.20 -13.92 3.93
C GLY A 132 10.53 -12.55 3.86
N SER A 133 9.51 -12.37 3.02
CA SER A 133 8.72 -11.14 2.98
C SER A 133 7.84 -10.98 4.20
N GLU A 134 7.68 -9.72 4.63
CA GLU A 134 6.80 -9.38 5.74
C GLU A 134 6.32 -7.93 5.72
N ILE A 135 5.21 -7.69 6.42
CA ILE A 135 4.70 -6.37 6.79
C ILE A 135 4.66 -6.29 8.31
N SER A 136 5.11 -5.16 8.86
CA SER A 136 4.98 -4.82 10.28
C SER A 136 4.41 -3.40 10.40
N PHE A 137 3.56 -3.18 11.40
CA PHE A 137 3.01 -1.86 11.71
C PHE A 137 3.59 -1.34 13.03
N PHE A 138 3.64 -0.02 13.13
CA PHE A 138 4.18 0.70 14.27
C PHE A 138 3.14 1.69 14.75
N LYS A 139 3.08 1.92 16.06
CA LYS A 139 2.26 2.97 16.67
C LYS A 139 3.20 3.89 17.44
N ASN A 140 3.28 5.15 17.02
CA ASN A 140 4.15 6.16 17.62
C ASN A 140 5.61 5.64 17.78
N GLY A 141 6.13 4.99 16.73
CA GLY A 141 7.49 4.44 16.69
C GLY A 141 7.65 3.05 17.32
N VAL A 142 6.65 2.55 18.05
CA VAL A 142 6.70 1.23 18.70
C VAL A 142 6.17 0.14 17.77
N CYS A 143 7.02 -0.85 17.46
CA CYS A 143 6.66 -2.00 16.62
C CYS A 143 5.57 -2.85 17.28
N GLN A 144 4.51 -3.16 16.53
CA GLN A 144 3.39 -4.00 16.97
C GLN A 144 3.62 -5.49 16.62
N GLY A 145 4.81 -5.85 16.14
CA GLY A 145 5.18 -7.20 15.70
C GLY A 145 4.97 -7.43 14.20
N VAL A 146 5.10 -8.69 13.74
CA VAL A 146 4.89 -9.02 12.33
C VAL A 146 3.40 -9.18 12.04
N ALA A 147 2.85 -8.33 11.17
CA ALA A 147 1.45 -8.38 10.77
C ALA A 147 1.22 -9.49 9.75
N PHE A 148 1.97 -9.48 8.65
CA PHE A 148 1.80 -10.42 7.54
C PHE A 148 3.14 -10.98 7.10
N LYS A 149 3.13 -12.23 6.64
CA LYS A 149 4.26 -12.93 6.02
C LYS A 149 3.81 -13.54 4.71
N ASP A 150 4.75 -14.08 3.95
CA ASP A 150 4.47 -14.85 2.74
C ASP A 150 3.69 -14.03 1.69
N LEU A 151 4.13 -12.78 1.49
CA LEU A 151 3.54 -11.85 0.53
C LEU A 151 3.77 -12.36 -0.90
N PHE A 152 2.76 -12.22 -1.75
CA PHE A 152 2.92 -12.50 -3.18
C PHE A 152 3.79 -11.43 -3.84
N GLY A 153 4.57 -11.84 -4.84
CA GLY A 153 5.31 -10.92 -5.69
C GLY A 153 4.36 -9.97 -6.41
N GLY A 154 4.77 -8.72 -6.51
CA GLY A 154 3.92 -7.64 -6.98
C GLY A 154 4.36 -6.30 -6.43
N ARG A 155 3.65 -5.25 -6.86
CA ARG A 155 3.91 -3.88 -6.42
C ARG A 155 2.96 -3.49 -5.30
N TYR A 156 3.52 -3.01 -4.21
CA TYR A 156 2.80 -2.60 -3.01
C TYR A 156 2.88 -1.09 -2.83
N TYR A 157 1.74 -0.48 -2.52
CA TYR A 157 1.58 0.95 -2.40
C TYR A 157 1.05 1.32 -1.01
N PRO A 158 1.53 2.42 -0.42
CA PRO A 158 0.91 3.03 0.75
C PRO A 158 -0.57 3.30 0.49
N ALA A 159 -1.42 2.88 1.42
CA ALA A 159 -2.86 2.99 1.29
C ALA A 159 -3.52 3.39 2.61
N ALA A 160 -4.60 4.15 2.49
CA ALA A 160 -5.44 4.53 3.62
C ALA A 160 -6.88 4.43 3.19
N SER A 161 -7.74 3.97 4.08
CA SER A 161 -9.18 4.04 3.90
C SER A 161 -9.82 4.67 5.10
N MET A 162 -10.79 5.55 4.84
CA MET A 162 -11.47 6.32 5.87
C MET A 162 -12.98 6.19 5.71
N TYR A 163 -13.66 6.18 6.85
CA TYR A 163 -15.10 6.16 7.01
C TYR A 163 -15.52 7.31 7.91
N THR A 164 -16.68 7.89 7.66
CA THR A 164 -17.44 8.73 8.60
C THR A 164 -18.91 8.79 8.11
N LEU A 165 -19.80 9.34 8.94
CA LEU A 165 -21.18 9.63 8.54
C LEU A 165 -21.30 10.95 7.75
N PRO A 166 -22.27 11.08 6.83
CA PRO A 166 -22.45 12.30 6.01
C PRO A 166 -22.68 13.60 6.78
N SER A 167 -23.22 13.51 8.00
CA SER A 167 -23.52 14.66 8.85
C SER A 167 -22.34 15.07 9.74
N GLN A 168 -21.22 14.34 9.67
CA GLN A 168 -20.06 14.54 10.53
C GLN A 168 -18.91 15.22 9.76
N PRO A 169 -17.98 15.89 10.44
CA PRO A 169 -16.76 16.39 9.83
C PRO A 169 -15.98 15.27 9.13
N ASN A 170 -15.14 15.67 8.18
CA ASN A 170 -14.33 14.70 7.42
C ASN A 170 -13.40 13.94 8.35
N CYS A 171 -13.35 12.61 8.16
CA CYS A 171 -12.24 11.82 8.68
C CYS A 171 -11.02 12.10 7.80
N VAL A 172 -9.91 12.56 8.39
CA VAL A 172 -8.71 13.05 7.70
C VAL A 172 -7.46 12.35 8.22
N VAL A 173 -6.63 11.89 7.29
CA VAL A 173 -5.28 11.36 7.58
C VAL A 173 -4.25 12.08 6.72
N LYS A 174 -3.00 12.10 7.19
CA LYS A 174 -1.87 12.73 6.47
C LYS A 174 -0.73 11.72 6.31
N PHE A 175 -0.40 11.44 5.05
CA PHE A 175 0.78 10.65 4.69
C PHE A 175 2.05 11.47 4.86
N ASN A 176 3.05 10.83 5.45
CA ASN A 176 4.44 11.24 5.50
C ASN A 176 5.30 10.13 4.87
N PHE A 177 5.87 10.42 3.69
CA PHE A 177 6.68 9.45 2.95
C PHE A 177 8.17 9.55 3.30
N GLY A 178 8.53 10.39 4.27
CA GLY A 178 9.92 10.70 4.62
C GLY A 178 10.53 11.81 3.76
N PRO A 179 11.82 12.13 3.96
CA PRO A 179 12.72 11.43 4.88
C PRO A 179 12.52 11.82 6.36
N ASP A 180 11.84 12.96 6.61
CA ASP A 180 11.64 13.49 7.96
C ASP A 180 10.39 12.85 8.62
N PHE A 181 10.61 11.78 9.37
CA PHE A 181 9.58 11.05 10.09
C PHE A 181 9.30 11.62 11.48
N GLU A 182 8.05 11.55 11.94
CA GLU A 182 7.66 12.02 13.28
C GLU A 182 8.06 11.00 14.37
N PHE A 183 7.94 9.71 14.05
CA PHE A 183 8.27 8.60 14.94
C PHE A 183 8.99 7.47 14.18
N PHE A 184 10.18 7.76 13.64
CA PHE A 184 11.01 6.73 13.05
C PHE A 184 11.51 5.75 14.13
N PRO A 185 11.32 4.43 13.97
CA PRO A 185 11.81 3.44 14.94
C PRO A 185 13.33 3.47 15.07
N GLU A 186 13.85 3.47 16.30
CA GLU A 186 15.29 3.35 16.58
C GLU A 186 15.83 1.94 16.32
N ASP A 187 14.97 0.93 16.51
CA ASP A 187 15.28 -0.47 16.28
C ASP A 187 14.18 -1.15 15.44
N PHE A 188 14.62 -1.93 14.46
CA PHE A 188 13.77 -2.76 13.62
C PHE A 188 13.83 -4.24 14.01
N GLY A 189 14.43 -4.60 15.14
CA GLY A 189 14.43 -5.97 15.68
C GLY A 189 15.17 -6.95 14.77
N GLY A 190 16.33 -6.55 14.26
CA GLY A 190 17.15 -7.35 13.34
C GLY A 190 16.68 -7.35 11.88
N ARG A 191 15.59 -6.64 11.55
CA ARG A 191 15.15 -6.45 10.16
C ARG A 191 16.08 -5.46 9.44
N PRO A 192 16.15 -5.51 8.10
CA PRO A 192 16.82 -4.48 7.33
C PRO A 192 16.27 -3.09 7.63
N VAL A 193 17.16 -2.10 7.76
CA VAL A 193 16.74 -0.70 7.90
C VAL A 193 16.04 -0.27 6.61
N PRO A 194 14.78 0.20 6.67
CA PRO A 194 14.00 0.52 5.49
C PRO A 194 14.42 1.86 4.87
N LYS A 195 14.25 1.97 3.56
CA LYS A 195 14.32 3.25 2.85
C LYS A 195 12.99 4.01 2.96
N PRO A 196 13.00 5.35 2.98
CA PRO A 196 11.78 6.13 3.00
C PRO A 196 11.04 6.05 1.65
N MET A 197 9.71 6.02 1.68
CA MET A 197 8.90 5.94 0.46
C MET A 197 9.06 7.13 -0.50
N ILE A 198 9.59 8.26 -0.05
CA ILE A 198 9.94 9.41 -0.89
C ILE A 198 11.02 9.07 -1.94
N ASP A 199 11.89 8.11 -1.63
CA ASP A 199 13.02 7.68 -2.48
C ASP A 199 12.59 6.71 -3.59
N VAL A 200 11.35 6.22 -3.57
CA VAL A 200 10.85 5.34 -4.63
C VAL A 200 10.88 6.14 -5.95
N PRO A 201 11.58 5.68 -6.99
CA PRO A 201 11.67 6.45 -8.23
C PRO A 201 10.29 6.60 -8.89
N TYR A 202 10.13 7.65 -9.69
CA TYR A 202 8.93 7.76 -10.51
C TYR A 202 8.96 6.67 -11.57
N HIS A 203 8.05 5.71 -11.47
CA HIS A 203 7.83 4.74 -12.52
C HIS A 203 6.83 5.40 -13.46
N GLY A 204 7.32 6.01 -14.53
CA GLY A 204 6.43 6.34 -15.65
C GLY A 204 5.71 5.07 -16.09
N PHE A 205 4.50 5.19 -16.63
CA PHE A 205 3.88 4.07 -17.35
C PHE A 205 4.93 3.53 -18.34
N ASP A 206 5.39 2.30 -18.12
CA ASP A 206 6.47 1.72 -18.92
C ASP A 206 5.94 1.53 -20.34
N ASN A 207 6.22 2.53 -21.18
CA ASN A 207 5.61 2.74 -22.50
C ASN A 207 6.28 1.89 -23.60
N ARG A 208 6.98 0.81 -23.24
CA ARG A 208 7.66 -0.05 -24.23
C ARG A 208 6.63 -0.89 -24.97
N SER A 209 6.16 -0.37 -26.09
CA SER A 209 5.50 -1.16 -27.14
C SER A 209 6.56 -1.86 -28.01
N GLU A 210 6.44 -3.18 -28.17
CA GLU A 210 7.37 -3.96 -29.00
C GLU A 210 7.23 -3.73 -30.50
N ASN A 211 6.15 -3.06 -30.94
CA ASN A 211 6.07 -2.61 -32.33
C ASN A 211 6.95 -1.38 -32.49
N GLY A 212 8.18 -1.57 -32.97
CA GLY A 212 9.23 -0.56 -33.15
C GLY A 212 8.86 0.62 -34.06
N VAL A 213 7.94 1.47 -33.60
CA VAL A 213 7.71 2.80 -34.13
C VAL A 213 8.17 3.78 -33.08
N THR A 214 9.44 4.17 -33.18
CA THR A 214 9.96 5.37 -32.53
C THR A 214 9.05 6.54 -32.88
N GLU A 215 8.43 7.17 -31.88
CA GLU A 215 7.80 8.47 -32.10
C GLU A 215 8.89 9.46 -32.50
N GLU A 216 8.91 9.82 -33.78
CA GLU A 216 9.59 11.04 -34.23
C GLU A 216 8.97 12.21 -33.45
N LYS A 217 9.80 12.88 -32.64
CA LYS A 217 9.49 14.18 -32.06
C LYS A 217 9.08 15.13 -33.19
N LYS A 218 7.81 15.51 -33.24
CA LYS A 218 7.41 16.71 -33.99
C LYS A 218 7.53 17.93 -33.07
N HIS A 219 8.29 18.90 -33.57
CA HIS A 219 8.61 20.19 -32.98
C HIS A 219 7.38 21.05 -32.69
#